data_AF-A0A9Q4UN03-F1
#
_entry.id   AF-A0A9Q4UN03-F1
#
_cell.length_a   1.000
_cell.length_b   1.000
_cell.length_c   1.000
_cell.angle_alpha   90.00
_cell.angle_beta   90.00
_cell.angle_gamma   90.00
#
_symmetry.space_group_name_H-M   'P 1'
#
loop_
_entity.id
_entity.type
_entity.pdbx_description
1 polymer ?
#
loop_
_entity_poly.entity_id
_entity_poly.type
_entity_poly.pdbx_seq_one_letter_code
_entity_poly.pdbx_strand_id
1 'polypeptide(L)' 'MEKAKDMYQRKVRFPEDVRKAIERSGEEQCRQFNTELIYQLRKAYGLIGVKNAQP' A
#
# COMPACT_ATOMS: atom_id res chain seq x y z
N MET A 1 11.51 13.98 -1.30
CA MET A 1 10.17 13.37 -1.20
C MET A 1 9.46 13.68 -2.50
N GLU A 2 9.17 12.69 -3.33
CA GLU A 2 8.17 12.88 -4.39
C GLU A 2 6.88 13.36 -3.71
N LYS A 3 6.28 14.44 -4.22
CA LYS A 3 5.03 14.93 -3.63
C LYS A 3 3.95 13.89 -3.92
N ALA A 4 2.99 13.70 -3.02
CA ALA A 4 1.90 12.74 -3.21
C ALA A 4 1.16 12.92 -4.55
N LYS A 5 1.16 14.14 -5.09
CA LYS A 5 0.61 14.49 -6.41
C LYS A 5 1.42 13.99 -7.62
N ASP A 6 2.71 13.71 -7.42
CA ASP A 6 3.62 13.25 -8.47
C ASP A 6 3.74 11.71 -8.47
N MET A 7 3.12 11.04 -7.48
CA MET A 7 3.11 9.57 -7.40
C MET A 7 2.25 8.96 -8.51
N TYR A 8 2.81 7.96 -9.20
CA TYR A 8 2.09 7.20 -10.20
C TYR A 8 0.82 6.56 -9.62
N GLN A 9 -0.33 6.92 -10.19
CA GLN A 9 -1.62 6.38 -9.79
C GLN A 9 -2.05 5.25 -10.72
N ARG A 10 -2.42 4.10 -10.15
CA ARG A 10 -2.97 2.96 -10.89
C ARG A 10 -4.29 2.51 -10.28
N LYS A 11 -5.33 2.41 -11.09
CA LYS A 11 -6.57 1.76 -10.68
C LYS A 11 -6.37 0.24 -10.70
N VAL A 12 -6.64 -0.40 -9.56
CA VAL A 12 -6.58 -1.86 -9.40
C VAL A 12 -7.97 -2.36 -9.04
N ARG A 13 -8.41 -3.44 -9.69
CA ARG A 13 -9.66 -4.13 -9.33
C ARG A 13 -9.32 -5.24 -8.36
N PHE A 14 -10.09 -5.33 -7.28
CA PHE A 14 -9.94 -6.36 -6.26
C PHE A 14 -11.19 -7.23 -6.20
N PRO A 15 -11.04 -8.55 -6.02
CA PRO A 15 -12.09 -9.38 -5.45
C PRO A 15 -12.56 -8.80 -4.09
N GLU A 16 -13.84 -8.98 -3.77
CA GLU A 16 -14.48 -8.33 -2.62
C GLU A 16 -13.89 -8.80 -1.27
N ASP A 17 -13.55 -10.08 -1.18
CA ASP A 17 -12.86 -10.69 -0.04
C ASP A 17 -11.49 -10.06 0.19
N VAL A 18 -10.71 -9.86 -0.88
CA VAL A 18 -9.38 -9.22 -0.81
C VAL A 18 -9.50 -7.76 -0.37
N ARG A 19 -10.48 -7.02 -0.90
CA ARG A 19 -10.74 -5.63 -0.49
C ARG A 19 -11.04 -5.54 1.01
N LYS A 20 -11.97 -6.36 1.50
CA LYS A 20 -12.36 -6.39 2.92
C LYS A 20 -11.21 -6.78 3.84
N ALA A 21 -10.36 -7.71 3.42
CA ALA A 21 -9.18 -8.10 4.18
C ALA A 21 -8.21 -6.92 4.37
N ILE A 22 -7.99 -6.12 3.32
CA ILE A 22 -7.12 -4.94 3.38
C ILE A 22 -7.76 -3.82 4.22
N GLU A 23 -9.06 -3.57 4.06
CA GLU A 23 -9.79 -2.58 4.88
C GLU A 23 -9.69 -2.90 6.37
N ARG A 24 -9.99 -4.15 6.76
CA ARG A 24 -9.91 -4.60 8.16
C ARG A 24 -8.50 -4.51 8.72
N SER A 25 -7.49 -4.95 7.96
CA SER A 25 -6.07 -4.83 8.35
C SER A 25 -5.68 -3.37 8.56
N GLY A 26 -6.17 -2.47 7.69
CA GLY A 26 -5.96 -1.04 7.81
C GLY A 26 -6.57 -0.47 9.08
N GLU A 27 -7.82 -0.81 9.38
CA GLU A 27 -8.52 -0.38 10.61
C GLU A 27 -7.78 -0.83 11.87
N GLU A 28 -7.37 -2.10 11.94
CA GLU A 28 -6.62 -2.66 13.08
C GLU A 28 -5.27 -1.95 13.30
N GLN A 29 -4.68 -1.38 12.25
CA GLN A 29 -3.39 -0.68 12.28
C GLN A 29 -3.54 0.85 12.26
N CYS A 30 -4.76 1.39 12.36
CA CYS A 30 -5.08 2.82 12.23
C CYS A 30 -4.55 3.43 10.92
N ARG A 31 -4.63 2.70 9.80
CA ARG A 31 -4.14 3.08 8.47
C ARG A 31 -5.29 3.18 7.47
N GLN A 32 -5.17 4.14 6.56
CA GLN A 32 -6.02 4.21 5.38
C GLN A 32 -5.75 3.04 4.42
N PHE A 33 -6.75 2.66 3.64
CA PHE A 33 -6.67 1.54 2.69
C PHE A 33 -5.43 1.61 1.78
N ASN A 34 -5.16 2.76 1.15
CA ASN A 34 -4.00 2.90 0.26
C ASN A 34 -2.66 2.72 1.00
N THR A 35 -2.56 3.24 2.23
CA THR A 35 -1.36 3.08 3.06
C THR A 35 -1.13 1.61 3.37
N GLU A 36 -2.19 0.89 3.76
CA GLU A 36 -2.09 -0.53 4.07
C GLU A 36 -1.82 -1.37 2.82
N LEU A 37 -2.45 -1.07 1.69
CA LEU A 37 -2.17 -1.70 0.40
C LEU A 37 -0.69 -1.54 0.01
N ILE A 38 -0.15 -0.32 0.08
CA ILE A 38 1.26 -0.06 -0.23
C ILE A 38 2.18 -0.82 0.74
N TYR A 39 1.83 -0.84 2.03
CA TYR A 39 2.61 -1.57 3.04
C TYR A 39 2.64 -3.07 2.76
N GLN A 40 1.48 -3.70 2.50
CA GLN A 40 1.39 -5.12 2.20
C GLN A 40 2.10 -5.47 0.88
N LEU A 41 2.01 -4.62 -0.14
CA LEU A 41 2.76 -4.80 -1.38
C LEU A 41 4.27 -4.74 -1.11
N ARG A 42 4.75 -3.72 -0.38
CA ARG A 42 6.16 -3.63 0.00
C ARG A 42 6.60 -4.85 0.80
N LYS A 43 5.76 -5.35 1.72
CA LYS A 43 6.02 -6.58 2.47
C LYS A 43 6.19 -7.79 1.56
N ALA A 44 5.25 -8.00 0.64
CA ALA A 44 5.26 -9.13 -0.29
C ALA A 44 6.49 -9.15 -1.20
N TYR A 45 6.96 -7.97 -1.61
CA TYR A 45 8.17 -7.81 -2.43
C TYR A 45 9.46 -7.66 -1.61
N GLY A 46 9.44 -7.83 -0.29
CA GLY A 46 10.64 -7.71 0.56
C GLY A 46 11.23 -6.30 0.65
N LEU A 47 10.42 -5.27 0.36
CA LEU A 47 10.82 -3.85 0.32
C LEU A 47 10.63 -3.12 1.67
N ILE A 48 10.30 -3.84 2.75
CA ILE A 48 10.22 -3.26 4.09
C ILE A 48 11.65 -2.90 4.56
N GLY A 49 11.83 -1.68 5.07
CA GLY A 49 13.14 -1.18 5.50
C GLY A 49 14.01 -0.61 4.37
N VAL A 50 13.63 -0.82 3.11
CA VAL A 50 14.27 -0.16 1.96
C VAL A 50 13.76 1.29 1.88
N LYS A 51 14.53 2.23 2.44
CA LYS A 51 14.33 3.67 2.20
C LYS A 51 14.60 3.93 0.74
N ASN A 52 13.54 4.12 -0.06
CA ASN A 52 13.53 4.62 -1.44
C ASN A 52 14.91 4.66 -2.10
N ALA A 53 15.49 3.48 -2.34
CA ALA A 53 16.68 3.36 -3.16
C ALA A 53 16.18 3.39 -4.59
N GLN A 54 15.93 4.60 -5.10
CA GLN A 54 16.04 4.82 -6.53
C GLN A 54 17.50 5.23 -6.79
N PRO A 55 18.16 4.67 -7.81
CA PRO A 55 19.37 5.27 -8.39
C PRO A 55 19.07 6.65 -9.00
#